data_AF-A0A6G1LHQ0-F1
#
_entry.id   AF-A0A6G1LHQ0-F1
#
_cell.length_a   1.000
_cell.length_b   1.000
_cell.length_c   1.000
_cell.angle_alpha   90.00
_cell.angle_beta   90.00
_cell.angle_gamma   90.00
#
_symmetry.space_group_name_H-M   'P 1'
#
loop_
_entity.id
_entity.type
_entity.pdbx_description
1 polymer ?
#
loop_
_entity_poly.entity_id
_entity_poly.type
_entity_poly.pdbx_seq_one_letter_code
_entity_poly.pdbx_strand_id
1 'polypeptide(L)'
;MAATANGSCATCCKAASAYCPACVEEMDGRRTPTTYYCSRACQVVDRSMHKVPCKHKKIMHRAAEVLQATFYAFREAAFDLDINSVTKNGNVLEVHHREVDAAGAMTRSPLSRFPDKLLANGDDKKAILAHAACTDATAYLHELRVKLLRGITPIIKTVDEGHICVDRRHERIRRFLDLLDGTSKLDTGVSFHEVIILSCTYGSKFVFYPAGAQYGQYSPLLRLDDYLKDWAAPGKTLQLKPHGSMHLYLQEATAGGHQDVFTDTHDLRSLVIHDEVVQAMNYAVADWEKKNGKSVHKILTQKQAAYEADRNSLVQAMRKGMCAYIQWWEARPDKFETKRIPREPVEAKKPKLTLERTPISETEQAQAEVDRTLASLRLLENAEDSERKIRARAGSEKEREYASQMEAFLKKEEVKGPTILRM
;
A
#
# COMPACT_ATOMS: atom_id res chain seq x y z
N MET A 1 39.31 -10.22 -19.72
CA MET A 1 37.91 -10.03 -20.16
C MET A 1 37.48 -8.62 -19.80
N ALA A 2 37.03 -7.80 -20.76
CA ALA A 2 36.57 -6.46 -20.46
C ALA A 2 35.23 -6.53 -19.71
N ALA A 3 35.15 -5.94 -18.51
CA ALA A 3 33.89 -5.82 -17.80
C ALA A 3 32.93 -4.94 -18.62
N THR A 4 31.73 -5.43 -18.92
CA THR A 4 30.68 -4.64 -19.56
C THR A 4 30.35 -3.45 -18.65
N ALA A 5 30.37 -2.24 -19.21
CA ALA A 5 29.95 -1.05 -18.48
C ALA A 5 28.45 -1.13 -18.21
N ASN A 6 28.06 -0.97 -16.95
CA ASN A 6 26.67 -1.13 -16.49
C ASN A 6 26.03 0.21 -16.06
N GLY A 7 26.75 1.34 -16.22
CA GLY A 7 26.24 2.66 -15.90
C GLY A 7 27.24 3.79 -16.17
N SER A 8 26.85 5.01 -15.80
CA SER A 8 27.72 6.20 -15.84
C SER A 8 28.28 6.53 -14.45
N CYS A 9 29.52 6.97 -14.41
CA CYS A 9 30.21 7.39 -13.18
C CYS A 9 29.50 8.60 -12.59
N ALA A 10 29.08 8.52 -11.32
CA ALA A 10 28.39 9.62 -10.63
C ALA A 10 29.23 10.90 -10.52
N THR A 11 30.56 10.80 -10.63
CA THR A 11 31.48 11.94 -10.47
C THR A 11 31.87 12.58 -11.80
N CYS A 12 32.11 11.80 -12.84
CA CYS A 12 32.69 12.30 -14.09
C CYS A 12 31.92 11.87 -15.36
N CYS A 13 30.77 11.21 -15.19
CA CYS A 13 29.86 10.76 -16.23
C CYS A 13 30.43 9.73 -17.24
N LYS A 14 31.70 9.34 -17.13
CA LYS A 14 32.31 8.28 -17.96
C LYS A 14 31.67 6.91 -17.68
N ALA A 15 31.78 6.00 -18.65
CA ALA A 15 31.35 4.60 -18.48
C ALA A 15 31.97 3.98 -17.21
N ALA A 16 31.15 3.25 -16.46
CA ALA A 16 31.50 2.71 -15.15
C ALA A 16 30.95 1.29 -14.97
N SER A 17 31.70 0.47 -14.24
CA SER A 17 31.32 -0.89 -13.85
C SER A 17 31.46 -1.14 -12.35
N ALA A 18 32.31 -0.38 -11.64
CA ALA A 18 32.35 -0.38 -10.18
C ALA A 18 31.15 0.39 -9.62
N TYR A 19 30.70 0.04 -8.42
CA TYR A 19 29.51 0.64 -7.81
C TYR A 19 29.65 0.80 -6.30
N CYS A 20 28.76 1.61 -5.70
CA CYS A 20 28.66 1.71 -4.25
C CYS A 20 27.99 0.45 -3.68
N PRO A 21 28.69 -0.38 -2.88
CA PRO A 21 28.10 -1.60 -2.32
C PRO A 21 26.97 -1.33 -1.32
N ALA A 22 26.90 -0.11 -0.76
CA ALA A 22 25.84 0.30 0.15
C ALA A 22 24.56 0.74 -0.57
N CYS A 23 24.65 1.04 -1.87
CA CYS A 23 23.56 1.45 -2.74
C CYS A 23 23.21 0.35 -3.75
N VAL A 24 23.50 -0.91 -3.40
CA VAL A 24 22.98 -2.08 -4.11
C VAL A 24 21.61 -2.40 -3.51
N GLU A 25 20.61 -2.41 -4.38
CA GLU A 25 19.28 -2.88 -4.05
C GLU A 25 19.23 -4.38 -4.38
N GLU A 26 18.69 -5.17 -3.46
CA GLU A 26 18.41 -6.60 -3.69
C GLU A 26 16.91 -6.76 -3.88
N MET A 27 16.51 -7.12 -5.09
CA MET A 27 15.11 -7.40 -5.43
C MET A 27 15.02 -8.75 -6.12
N ASP A 28 14.21 -9.65 -5.57
CA ASP A 28 13.98 -11.01 -6.08
C ASP A 28 15.28 -11.75 -6.43
N GLY A 29 16.28 -11.64 -5.54
CA GLY A 29 17.61 -12.26 -5.70
C GLY A 29 18.54 -11.57 -6.70
N ARG A 30 18.11 -10.48 -7.34
CA ARG A 30 18.95 -9.66 -8.23
C ARG A 30 19.51 -8.45 -7.49
N ARG A 31 20.81 -8.23 -7.66
CA ARG A 31 21.56 -7.09 -7.12
C ARG A 31 21.64 -6.00 -8.18
N THR A 32 20.94 -4.90 -7.97
CA THR A 32 20.93 -3.74 -8.90
C THR A 32 21.64 -2.57 -8.22
N PRO A 33 22.88 -2.25 -8.61
CA PRO A 33 23.56 -1.06 -8.12
C PRO A 33 22.92 0.21 -8.67
N THR A 34 22.73 1.21 -7.83
CA THR A 34 22.11 2.48 -8.26
C THR A 34 23.11 3.64 -8.38
N THR A 35 24.38 3.41 -8.05
CA THR A 35 25.43 4.42 -8.16
C THR A 35 26.72 3.76 -8.61
N TYR A 36 27.19 4.17 -9.78
CA TYR A 36 28.38 3.63 -10.43
C TYR A 36 29.55 4.61 -10.37
N TYR A 37 30.76 4.09 -10.43
CA TYR A 37 32.01 4.85 -10.47
C TYR A 37 32.97 4.20 -11.48
N CYS A 38 33.66 5.02 -12.28
CA CYS A 38 34.68 4.51 -13.19
C CYS A 38 35.99 4.14 -12.46
N SER A 39 36.17 4.63 -11.23
CA SER A 39 37.36 4.38 -10.41
C SER A 39 37.08 4.59 -8.92
N ARG A 40 37.95 4.02 -8.08
CA ARG A 40 37.93 4.29 -6.64
C ARG A 40 38.18 5.76 -6.32
N ALA A 41 38.98 6.46 -7.12
CA ALA A 41 39.24 7.89 -6.95
C ALA A 41 37.94 8.70 -7.07
N CYS A 42 37.14 8.46 -8.12
CA CYS A 42 35.83 9.09 -8.28
C CYS A 42 34.91 8.78 -7.09
N GLN A 43 34.87 7.53 -6.63
CA GLN A 43 34.08 7.17 -5.45
C GLN A 43 34.51 7.90 -4.17
N VAL A 44 35.82 8.11 -3.97
CA VAL A 44 36.33 8.85 -2.81
C VAL A 44 35.95 10.33 -2.89
N VAL A 45 36.07 10.94 -4.06
CA VAL A 45 35.66 12.32 -4.32
C VAL A 45 34.16 12.51 -4.04
N ASP A 46 33.33 11.58 -4.50
CA ASP A 46 31.87 11.63 -4.31
C ASP A 46 31.43 11.25 -2.89
N ARG A 47 32.30 10.62 -2.08
CA ARG A 47 31.90 10.00 -0.81
C ARG A 47 31.25 10.99 0.17
N SER A 48 31.74 12.22 0.26
CA SER A 48 31.20 13.23 1.17
C SER A 48 29.77 13.63 0.79
N MET A 49 29.49 13.77 -0.51
CA MET A 49 28.18 14.14 -1.04
C MET A 49 27.22 12.94 -1.10
N HIS A 50 27.73 11.74 -1.39
CA HIS A 50 26.91 10.55 -1.61
C HIS A 50 26.51 9.82 -0.32
N LYS A 51 27.33 9.86 0.73
CA LYS A 51 27.11 9.07 1.96
C LYS A 51 25.73 9.29 2.58
N VAL A 52 25.30 10.55 2.64
CA VAL A 52 24.02 10.94 3.24
C VAL A 52 22.83 10.50 2.37
N PRO A 53 22.73 10.90 1.08
CA PRO A 53 21.70 10.40 0.16
C PRO A 53 21.64 8.87 0.06
N CYS A 54 22.79 8.17 0.05
CA CYS A 54 22.81 6.70 -0.03
C CYS A 54 22.16 6.06 1.19
N LYS A 55 22.49 6.55 2.40
CA LYS A 55 21.86 6.08 3.64
C LYS A 55 20.35 6.34 3.62
N HIS A 56 19.94 7.51 3.17
CA HIS A 56 18.53 7.92 3.12
C HIS A 56 17.73 7.06 2.15
N LYS A 57 18.25 6.85 0.94
CA LYS A 57 17.64 5.98 -0.06
C LYS A 57 17.44 4.56 0.47
N LYS A 58 18.45 4.00 1.14
CA LYS A 58 18.35 2.67 1.76
C LYS A 58 17.22 2.60 2.80
N ILE A 59 17.09 3.62 3.65
CA ILE A 59 16.03 3.64 4.67
C ILE A 59 14.64 3.77 4.02
N MET A 60 14.50 4.61 2.98
CA MET A 60 13.25 4.73 2.21
C MET A 60 12.88 3.42 1.51
N HIS A 61 13.86 2.74 0.91
CA HIS A 61 13.62 1.45 0.23
C HIS A 61 13.09 0.41 1.23
N ARG A 62 13.71 0.34 2.41
CA ARG A 62 13.26 -0.55 3.48
C ARG A 62 11.86 -0.21 3.99
N ALA A 63 11.53 1.07 4.13
CA ALA A 63 10.17 1.48 4.49
C ALA A 63 9.17 1.03 3.41
N ALA A 64 9.52 1.21 2.14
CA ALA A 64 8.69 0.80 1.02
C ALA A 64 8.50 -0.74 0.96
N GLU A 65 9.56 -1.52 1.21
CA GLU A 65 9.48 -2.99 1.32
C GLU A 65 8.51 -3.43 2.42
N VAL A 66 8.59 -2.82 3.61
CA VAL A 66 7.67 -3.12 4.73
C VAL A 66 6.24 -2.83 4.30
N LEU A 67 5.98 -1.68 3.68
CA LEU A 67 4.64 -1.31 3.21
C LEU A 67 4.11 -2.27 2.15
N GLN A 68 4.93 -2.64 1.15
CA GLN A 68 4.54 -3.57 0.09
C GLN A 68 4.27 -4.98 0.63
N ALA A 69 5.13 -5.50 1.51
CA ALA A 69 4.92 -6.81 2.13
C ALA A 69 3.65 -6.82 3.00
N THR A 70 3.40 -5.73 3.74
CA THR A 70 2.19 -5.56 4.54
C THR A 70 0.94 -5.47 3.68
N PHE A 71 1.00 -4.73 2.57
CA PHE A 71 -0.08 -4.62 1.61
C PHE A 71 -0.51 -6.00 1.09
N TYR A 72 0.44 -6.83 0.67
CA TYR A 72 0.13 -8.18 0.20
C TYR A 72 -0.45 -9.05 1.31
N ALA A 73 0.07 -8.96 2.55
CA ALA A 73 -0.49 -9.68 3.68
C ALA A 73 -1.93 -9.23 4.01
N PHE A 74 -2.23 -7.93 3.91
CA PHE A 74 -3.56 -7.37 4.09
C PHE A 74 -4.52 -7.89 3.01
N ARG A 75 -4.14 -7.74 1.73
CA ARG A 75 -4.96 -8.19 0.59
C ARG A 75 -5.20 -9.69 0.60
N GLU A 76 -4.26 -10.48 1.12
CA GLU A 76 -4.44 -11.93 1.25
C GLU A 76 -5.36 -12.30 2.42
N ALA A 77 -5.33 -11.56 3.53
CA ALA A 77 -6.20 -11.79 4.67
C ALA A 77 -7.64 -11.33 4.43
N ALA A 78 -7.81 -10.17 3.78
CA ALA A 78 -9.08 -9.52 3.52
C ALA A 78 -9.34 -9.39 2.02
N PHE A 79 -9.22 -10.51 1.29
CA PHE A 79 -9.45 -10.51 -0.15
C PHE A 79 -10.94 -10.38 -0.45
N ASP A 80 -11.33 -9.48 -1.35
CA ASP A 80 -12.73 -9.13 -1.64
C ASP A 80 -13.14 -9.44 -3.09
N LEU A 81 -12.29 -10.17 -3.83
CA LEU A 81 -12.57 -10.59 -5.20
C LEU A 81 -12.92 -12.08 -5.23
N ASP A 82 -14.14 -12.39 -5.68
CA ASP A 82 -14.62 -13.77 -5.88
C ASP A 82 -14.16 -14.30 -7.25
N ILE A 83 -12.91 -14.77 -7.29
CA ILE A 83 -12.24 -15.28 -8.49
C ILE A 83 -12.57 -16.75 -8.67
N ASN A 84 -13.17 -17.11 -9.80
CA ASN A 84 -13.52 -18.50 -10.11
C ASN A 84 -12.44 -19.22 -10.95
N SER A 85 -11.70 -18.50 -11.77
CA SER A 85 -10.69 -19.04 -12.67
C SER A 85 -9.67 -17.97 -13.07
N VAL A 86 -8.46 -18.43 -13.35
CA VAL A 86 -7.35 -17.61 -13.82
C VAL A 86 -6.68 -18.34 -14.97
N THR A 87 -6.61 -17.71 -16.14
CA THR A 87 -5.90 -18.25 -17.30
C THR A 87 -4.74 -17.32 -17.65
N LYS A 88 -3.57 -17.89 -17.97
CA LYS A 88 -2.39 -17.11 -18.35
C LYS A 88 -2.21 -17.12 -19.86
N ASN A 89 -2.29 -15.93 -20.48
CA ASN A 89 -2.03 -15.72 -21.89
C ASN A 89 -0.77 -14.84 -22.05
N GLY A 90 0.38 -15.50 -22.20
CA GLY A 90 1.68 -14.83 -22.18
C GLY A 90 1.97 -14.17 -20.83
N ASN A 91 2.09 -12.84 -20.82
CA ASN A 91 2.32 -12.05 -19.60
C ASN A 91 1.05 -11.48 -18.96
N VAL A 92 -0.12 -11.73 -19.57
CA VAL A 92 -1.40 -11.24 -19.10
C VAL A 92 -2.18 -12.37 -18.44
N LEU A 93 -2.76 -12.09 -17.27
CA LEU A 93 -3.67 -12.96 -16.54
C LEU A 93 -5.11 -12.56 -16.89
N GLU A 94 -5.88 -13.52 -17.39
CA GLU A 94 -7.31 -13.38 -17.58
C GLU A 94 -7.99 -13.91 -16.32
N VAL A 95 -8.58 -13.01 -15.54
CA VAL A 95 -9.15 -13.29 -14.22
C VAL A 95 -10.65 -13.19 -14.32
N HIS A 96 -11.34 -14.28 -14.06
CA HIS A 96 -12.79 -14.37 -14.15
C HIS A 96 -13.44 -14.31 -12.76
N HIS A 97 -14.44 -13.44 -12.64
CA HIS A 97 -15.16 -13.17 -11.41
C HIS A 97 -16.62 -13.55 -11.62
N ARG A 98 -17.24 -14.13 -10.58
CA ARG A 98 -18.65 -14.47 -10.65
C ARG A 98 -19.52 -13.22 -10.42
N GLU A 99 -20.45 -12.94 -11.33
CA GLU A 99 -21.56 -12.04 -11.06
C GLU A 99 -22.46 -12.64 -9.99
N VAL A 100 -22.87 -11.81 -9.04
CA VAL A 100 -23.81 -12.20 -8.02
C VAL A 100 -24.96 -11.22 -8.04
N ASP A 101 -26.18 -11.75 -8.08
CA ASP A 101 -27.38 -10.94 -7.99
C ASP A 101 -27.50 -10.25 -6.63
N ALA A 102 -28.44 -9.31 -6.51
CA ALA A 102 -28.63 -8.54 -5.27
C ALA A 102 -28.93 -9.45 -4.06
N ALA A 103 -29.65 -10.56 -4.26
CA ALA A 103 -29.98 -11.50 -3.20
C ALA A 103 -28.75 -12.30 -2.73
N GLY A 104 -27.96 -12.80 -3.68
CA GLY A 104 -26.71 -13.50 -3.44
C GLY A 104 -25.67 -12.59 -2.81
N ALA A 105 -25.61 -11.31 -3.21
CA ALA A 105 -24.71 -10.33 -2.62
C ALA A 105 -24.97 -10.21 -1.12
N MET A 106 -26.24 -10.08 -0.72
CA MET A 106 -26.60 -9.94 0.70
C MET A 106 -26.32 -11.19 1.55
N THR A 107 -26.40 -12.38 0.96
CA THR A 107 -26.27 -13.66 1.68
C THR A 107 -24.85 -14.22 1.68
N ARG A 108 -23.99 -13.78 0.76
CA ARG A 108 -22.58 -14.19 0.72
C ARG A 108 -21.70 -13.31 1.60
N SER A 109 -20.54 -13.86 1.96
CA SER A 109 -19.46 -13.10 2.58
C SER A 109 -18.98 -12.01 1.61
N PRO A 110 -18.83 -10.74 2.04
CA PRO A 110 -18.16 -9.70 1.27
C PRO A 110 -16.68 -10.01 1.01
N LEU A 111 -16.09 -10.92 1.79
CA LEU A 111 -14.72 -11.40 1.60
C LEU A 111 -14.70 -12.80 1.02
N SER A 112 -13.71 -13.05 0.18
CA SER A 112 -13.40 -14.35 -0.43
C SER A 112 -12.04 -14.85 0.06
N ARG A 113 -11.84 -16.17 0.03
CA ARG A 113 -10.49 -16.71 0.24
C ARG A 113 -9.65 -16.46 -0.99
N PHE A 114 -8.40 -16.03 -0.80
CA PHE A 114 -7.48 -15.86 -1.92
C PHE A 114 -7.24 -17.21 -2.63
N PRO A 115 -7.38 -17.30 -3.97
CA PRO A 115 -7.37 -18.55 -4.70
C PRO A 115 -5.94 -19.03 -5.03
N ASP A 116 -5.10 -19.25 -4.02
CA ASP A 116 -3.68 -19.62 -4.20
C ASP A 116 -3.45 -20.77 -5.18
N LYS A 117 -4.36 -21.75 -5.18
CA LYS A 117 -4.28 -22.96 -6.01
C LYS A 117 -4.41 -22.69 -7.51
N LEU A 118 -4.91 -21.52 -7.90
CA LEU A 118 -5.07 -21.14 -9.32
C LEU A 118 -3.80 -20.55 -9.92
N LEU A 119 -2.76 -20.31 -9.11
CA LEU A 119 -1.60 -19.51 -9.51
C LEU A 119 -0.32 -20.34 -9.56
N ALA A 120 0.42 -20.17 -10.65
CA ALA A 120 1.64 -20.95 -10.91
C ALA A 120 2.88 -20.40 -10.21
N ASN A 121 2.92 -19.09 -9.88
CA ASN A 121 4.09 -18.44 -9.28
C ASN A 121 3.70 -17.25 -8.38
N GLY A 122 4.67 -16.80 -7.58
CA GLY A 122 4.47 -15.70 -6.63
C GLY A 122 4.25 -14.33 -7.28
N ASP A 123 4.74 -14.13 -8.50
CA ASP A 123 4.61 -12.85 -9.21
C ASP A 123 3.19 -12.63 -9.73
N ASP A 124 2.54 -13.69 -10.19
CA ASP A 124 1.12 -13.70 -10.57
C ASP A 124 0.23 -13.53 -9.32
N LYS A 125 0.60 -14.13 -8.18
CA LYS A 125 -0.04 -13.87 -6.88
C LYS A 125 0.00 -12.40 -6.48
N LYS A 126 1.18 -11.78 -6.49
CA LYS A 126 1.34 -10.35 -6.18
C LYS A 126 0.51 -9.48 -7.12
N ALA A 127 0.47 -9.82 -8.42
CA ALA A 127 -0.31 -9.06 -9.39
C ALA A 127 -1.81 -9.08 -9.06
N ILE A 128 -2.38 -10.26 -8.75
CA ILE A 128 -3.80 -10.39 -8.41
C ILE A 128 -4.12 -9.72 -7.07
N LEU A 129 -3.27 -9.88 -6.05
CA LEU A 129 -3.45 -9.21 -4.77
C LEU A 129 -3.49 -7.67 -4.92
N ALA A 130 -2.69 -7.13 -5.85
CA ALA A 130 -2.62 -5.70 -6.11
C ALA A 130 -3.69 -5.16 -7.07
N HIS A 131 -4.40 -6.03 -7.78
CA HIS A 131 -5.33 -5.64 -8.83
C HIS A 131 -6.47 -4.78 -8.28
N ALA A 132 -6.67 -3.60 -8.89
CA ALA A 132 -7.71 -2.64 -8.53
C ALA A 132 -7.69 -2.19 -7.05
N ALA A 133 -6.56 -2.39 -6.35
CA ALA A 133 -6.41 -2.13 -4.91
C ALA A 133 -5.35 -1.05 -4.61
N CYS A 134 -5.11 -0.14 -5.55
CA CYS A 134 -4.13 0.94 -5.37
C CYS A 134 -4.58 2.00 -4.35
N THR A 135 -5.88 2.26 -4.27
CA THR A 135 -6.51 3.09 -3.25
C THR A 135 -6.35 2.47 -1.86
N ASP A 136 -6.57 1.15 -1.73
CA ASP A 136 -6.36 0.39 -0.50
C ASP A 136 -4.94 0.54 0.02
N ALA A 137 -3.94 0.36 -0.86
CA ALA A 137 -2.54 0.55 -0.50
C ALA A 137 -2.25 1.94 0.06
N THR A 138 -2.90 2.98 -0.48
CA THR A 138 -2.69 4.36 -0.07
C THR A 138 -3.42 4.69 1.23
N ALA A 139 -4.65 4.18 1.39
CA ALA A 139 -5.51 4.49 2.53
C ALA A 139 -5.25 3.61 3.76
N TYR A 140 -5.21 2.29 3.60
CA TYR A 140 -5.16 1.34 4.71
C TYR A 140 -3.78 1.21 5.34
N LEU A 141 -2.72 1.61 4.62
CA LEU A 141 -1.36 1.63 5.16
C LEU A 141 -0.96 2.99 5.76
N HIS A 142 -1.90 3.93 5.90
CA HIS A 142 -1.62 5.30 6.34
C HIS A 142 -0.86 5.34 7.68
N GLU A 143 -1.40 4.69 8.71
CA GLU A 143 -0.82 4.68 10.07
C GLU A 143 0.56 4.02 10.12
N LEU A 144 0.72 2.86 9.48
CA LEU A 144 2.01 2.17 9.40
C LEU A 144 3.05 3.04 8.67
N ARG A 145 2.64 3.70 7.59
CA ARG A 145 3.50 4.64 6.84
C ARG A 145 3.92 5.81 7.72
N VAL A 146 3.01 6.45 8.44
CA VAL A 146 3.34 7.54 9.39
C VAL A 146 4.38 7.06 10.39
N LYS A 147 4.16 5.88 11.01
CA LYS A 147 5.12 5.29 11.96
C LYS A 147 6.49 5.02 11.34
N LEU A 148 6.56 4.47 10.13
CA LEU A 148 7.81 4.17 9.42
C LEU A 148 8.58 5.45 9.04
N LEU A 149 7.86 6.46 8.55
CA LEU A 149 8.45 7.72 8.07
C LEU A 149 8.94 8.62 9.19
N ARG A 150 8.44 8.46 10.44
CA ARG A 150 8.86 9.24 11.62
C ARG A 150 10.37 9.27 11.83
N GLY A 151 11.06 8.18 11.52
CA GLY A 151 12.53 8.08 11.65
C GLY A 151 13.32 8.77 10.54
N ILE A 152 12.66 9.23 9.47
CA ILE A 152 13.27 9.84 8.30
C ILE A 152 12.67 11.20 7.92
N THR A 153 11.82 11.77 8.77
CA THR A 153 11.26 13.11 8.60
C THR A 153 12.30 14.20 8.30
N PRO A 154 13.53 14.23 8.88
CA PRO A 154 14.53 15.24 8.52
C PRO A 154 14.94 15.24 7.05
N ILE A 155 14.60 14.18 6.33
CA ILE A 155 14.98 13.93 4.94
C ILE A 155 13.81 14.19 3.99
N ILE A 156 12.58 14.04 4.48
CA ILE A 156 11.36 14.16 3.69
C ILE A 156 10.81 15.57 3.88
N LYS A 157 10.71 16.33 2.78
CA LYS A 157 10.08 17.65 2.73
C LYS A 157 8.55 17.51 2.72
N THR A 158 8.01 16.68 1.83
CA THR A 158 6.56 16.41 1.74
C THR A 158 6.29 14.94 1.50
N VAL A 159 5.12 14.51 1.96
CA VAL A 159 4.48 13.26 1.53
C VAL A 159 3.17 13.67 0.85
N ASP A 160 2.94 13.18 -0.35
CA ASP A 160 1.76 13.47 -1.15
C ASP A 160 1.16 12.14 -1.66
N GLU A 161 -0.11 12.15 -2.02
CA GLU A 161 -0.80 11.03 -2.68
C GLU A 161 -1.02 11.40 -4.15
N GLY A 162 -0.48 10.59 -5.06
CA GLY A 162 -0.43 10.86 -6.48
C GLY A 162 -1.47 10.05 -7.24
N HIS A 163 -2.39 10.73 -7.89
CA HIS A 163 -3.37 10.13 -8.80
C HIS A 163 -2.90 10.29 -10.25
N ILE A 164 -2.73 9.18 -10.96
CA ILE A 164 -2.16 9.16 -12.30
C ILE A 164 -2.73 8.04 -13.17
N CYS A 165 -2.83 8.26 -14.47
CA CYS A 165 -3.14 7.17 -15.40
C CYS A 165 -1.88 6.40 -15.77
N VAL A 166 -1.93 5.08 -15.64
CA VAL A 166 -0.85 4.17 -16.10
C VAL A 166 -1.10 3.78 -17.55
N ASP A 167 -0.03 3.62 -18.32
CA ASP A 167 -0.12 3.15 -19.71
C ASP A 167 -0.63 1.70 -19.75
N ARG A 168 -1.70 1.46 -20.52
CA ARG A 168 -2.34 0.14 -20.65
C ARG A 168 -1.42 -0.94 -21.22
N ARG A 169 -0.31 -0.58 -21.86
CA ARG A 169 0.72 -1.55 -22.29
C ARG A 169 1.33 -2.31 -21.13
N HIS A 170 1.22 -1.80 -19.91
CA HIS A 170 1.66 -2.48 -18.69
C HIS A 170 0.56 -3.30 -18.01
N GLU A 171 -0.67 -3.32 -18.53
CA GLU A 171 -1.78 -4.07 -17.96
C GLU A 171 -1.45 -5.57 -17.93
N ARG A 172 -1.30 -6.13 -16.71
CA ARG A 172 -1.03 -7.56 -16.52
C ARG A 172 -2.27 -8.37 -16.23
N ILE A 173 -3.39 -7.73 -15.94
CA ILE A 173 -4.63 -8.40 -15.56
C ILE A 173 -5.75 -7.87 -16.43
N ARG A 174 -6.42 -8.78 -17.12
CA ARG A 174 -7.71 -8.53 -17.77
C ARG A 174 -8.78 -9.21 -16.93
N ARG A 175 -9.71 -8.40 -16.42
CA ARG A 175 -10.78 -8.89 -15.59
C ARG A 175 -12.02 -9.16 -16.43
N PHE A 176 -12.62 -10.32 -16.24
CA PHE A 176 -13.89 -10.72 -16.83
C PHE A 176 -14.93 -10.91 -15.73
N LEU A 177 -16.13 -10.39 -15.96
CA LEU A 177 -17.31 -10.66 -15.14
C LEU A 177 -18.14 -11.74 -15.84
N ASP A 178 -18.21 -12.92 -15.25
CA ASP A 178 -19.04 -14.02 -15.72
C ASP A 178 -20.48 -13.77 -15.23
N LEU A 179 -21.35 -13.46 -16.17
CA LEU A 179 -22.74 -13.13 -15.96
C LEU A 179 -23.58 -14.37 -15.70
N LEU A 180 -24.74 -14.18 -15.06
CA LEU A 180 -25.65 -15.27 -14.71
C LEU A 180 -26.23 -16.02 -15.92
N ASP A 181 -26.22 -15.41 -17.11
CA ASP A 181 -26.65 -16.02 -18.38
C ASP A 181 -25.57 -16.93 -19.02
N GLY A 182 -24.41 -17.06 -18.39
CA GLY A 182 -23.28 -17.86 -18.87
C GLY A 182 -22.34 -17.13 -19.82
N THR A 183 -22.58 -15.85 -20.11
CA THR A 183 -21.65 -15.02 -20.89
C THR A 183 -20.61 -14.35 -20.00
N SER A 184 -19.48 -13.92 -20.57
CA SER A 184 -18.44 -13.17 -19.86
C SER A 184 -18.28 -11.79 -20.48
N LYS A 185 -18.23 -10.75 -19.64
CA LYS A 185 -17.98 -9.37 -20.06
C LYS A 185 -16.63 -8.90 -19.57
N LEU A 186 -15.81 -8.37 -20.49
CA LEU A 186 -14.56 -7.70 -20.12
C LEU A 186 -14.87 -6.44 -19.30
N ASP A 187 -14.30 -6.36 -18.10
CA ASP A 187 -14.31 -5.16 -17.27
C ASP A 187 -13.24 -4.19 -17.80
N THR A 188 -13.69 -3.19 -18.55
CA THR A 188 -12.82 -2.17 -19.15
C THR A 188 -12.52 -1.02 -18.17
N GLY A 189 -12.42 -1.32 -16.88
CA GLY A 189 -12.23 -0.37 -15.79
C GLY A 189 -11.19 0.72 -16.08
N VAL A 190 -11.33 1.82 -15.36
CA VAL A 190 -10.52 3.02 -15.56
C VAL A 190 -9.06 2.76 -15.20
N SER A 191 -8.12 3.23 -16.04
CA SER A 191 -6.68 3.01 -15.89
C SER A 191 -6.00 3.99 -14.92
N PHE A 192 -6.73 4.54 -13.94
CA PHE A 192 -6.13 5.39 -12.92
C PHE A 192 -5.43 4.55 -11.86
N HIS A 193 -4.48 5.19 -11.20
CA HIS A 193 -3.64 4.56 -10.21
C HIS A 193 -3.25 5.56 -9.14
N GLU A 194 -3.30 5.13 -7.88
CA GLU A 194 -2.88 5.90 -6.71
C GLU A 194 -1.52 5.42 -6.24
N VAL A 195 -0.60 6.37 -6.03
CA VAL A 195 0.75 6.14 -5.51
C VAL A 195 1.05 7.09 -4.36
N ILE A 196 2.07 6.77 -3.55
CA ILE A 196 2.55 7.67 -2.50
C ILE A 196 3.84 8.33 -3.00
N ILE A 197 3.92 9.65 -2.93
CA ILE A 197 5.06 10.43 -3.42
C ILE A 197 5.79 11.05 -2.24
N LEU A 198 7.11 10.85 -2.21
CA LEU A 198 8.00 11.48 -1.24
C LEU A 198 8.83 12.55 -1.95
N SER A 199 8.74 13.80 -1.51
CA SER A 199 9.69 14.84 -1.90
C SER A 199 10.77 14.97 -0.83
N CYS A 200 12.03 14.78 -1.18
CA CYS A 200 13.15 14.88 -0.24
C CYS A 200 13.69 16.31 -0.13
N THR A 201 14.32 16.64 1.00
CA THR A 201 14.96 17.95 1.26
C THR A 201 16.11 18.26 0.31
N TYR A 202 16.71 17.24 -0.30
CA TYR A 202 17.76 17.36 -1.32
C TYR A 202 17.20 17.33 -2.77
N GLY A 203 15.91 17.58 -2.95
CA GLY A 203 15.27 17.78 -4.26
C GLY A 203 14.86 16.51 -5.01
N SER A 204 15.33 15.33 -4.61
CA SER A 204 14.88 14.08 -5.23
C SER A 204 13.45 13.72 -4.84
N LYS A 205 12.71 13.13 -5.78
CA LYS A 205 11.36 12.62 -5.55
C LYS A 205 11.28 11.12 -5.78
N PHE A 206 10.55 10.44 -4.91
CA PHE A 206 10.38 8.99 -4.96
C PHE A 206 8.91 8.60 -4.91
N VAL A 207 8.61 7.42 -5.44
CA VAL A 207 7.30 6.79 -5.43
C VAL A 207 7.38 5.54 -4.57
N PHE A 208 6.60 5.49 -3.50
CA PHE A 208 6.28 4.26 -2.79
C PHE A 208 5.17 3.56 -3.57
N TYR A 209 5.42 2.32 -4.00
CA TYR A 209 4.58 1.62 -4.96
C TYR A 209 4.12 0.22 -4.49
N PRO A 210 3.33 0.11 -3.40
CA PRO A 210 2.91 -1.19 -2.89
C PRO A 210 2.10 -2.02 -3.89
N ALA A 211 1.27 -1.36 -4.70
CA ALA A 211 0.37 -2.00 -5.66
C ALA A 211 0.94 -2.15 -7.08
N GLY A 212 2.25 -1.94 -7.29
CA GLY A 212 2.83 -1.95 -8.66
C GLY A 212 2.78 -3.27 -9.39
N ALA A 213 2.65 -4.37 -8.65
CA ALA A 213 2.59 -5.71 -9.24
C ALA A 213 1.40 -5.88 -10.20
N GLN A 214 0.32 -5.11 -10.07
CA GLN A 214 -0.81 -5.16 -11.01
C GLN A 214 -0.41 -4.75 -12.44
N TYR A 215 0.72 -4.06 -12.59
CA TYR A 215 1.31 -3.68 -13.88
C TYR A 215 2.66 -4.37 -14.13
N GLY A 216 3.10 -5.27 -13.24
CA GLY A 216 4.39 -5.95 -13.35
C GLY A 216 5.58 -5.14 -12.85
N GLN A 217 5.34 -4.06 -12.12
CA GLN A 217 6.37 -3.34 -11.39
C GLN A 217 6.47 -3.88 -9.97
N TYR A 218 7.53 -4.61 -9.65
CA TYR A 218 7.71 -5.21 -8.33
C TYR A 218 8.54 -4.35 -7.38
N SER A 219 9.21 -3.31 -7.87
CA SER A 219 9.98 -2.42 -7.02
C SER A 219 9.09 -1.65 -6.06
N PRO A 220 9.32 -1.73 -4.74
CA PRO A 220 8.53 -0.99 -3.77
C PRO A 220 8.86 0.51 -3.80
N LEU A 221 10.04 0.88 -4.30
CA LEU A 221 10.52 2.26 -4.39
C LEU A 221 11.01 2.57 -5.80
N LEU A 222 10.51 3.65 -6.39
CA LEU A 222 11.01 4.18 -7.66
C LEU A 222 11.38 5.65 -7.51
N ARG A 223 12.23 6.16 -8.40
CA ARG A 223 12.32 7.61 -8.61
C ARG A 223 11.06 8.07 -9.34
N LEU A 224 10.57 9.26 -9.00
CA LEU A 224 9.37 9.79 -9.65
C LEU A 224 9.58 9.97 -11.15
N ASP A 225 10.74 10.46 -11.58
CA ASP A 225 11.04 10.67 -13.01
C ASP A 225 11.01 9.36 -13.80
N ASP A 226 11.62 8.31 -13.24
CA ASP A 226 11.65 6.97 -13.86
C ASP A 226 10.23 6.37 -13.90
N TYR A 227 9.46 6.53 -12.83
CA TYR A 227 8.07 6.11 -12.79
C TYR A 227 7.22 6.82 -13.87
N LEU A 228 7.31 8.14 -13.95
CA LEU A 228 6.55 8.94 -14.92
C LEU A 228 6.94 8.60 -16.36
N LYS A 229 8.23 8.40 -16.62
CA LYS A 229 8.74 8.06 -17.95
C LYS A 229 8.30 6.66 -18.38
N ASP A 230 8.43 5.68 -17.49
CA ASP A 230 8.31 4.27 -17.88
C ASP A 230 6.88 3.72 -17.69
N TRP A 231 6.03 4.36 -16.88
CA TRP A 231 4.72 3.81 -16.49
C TRP A 231 3.54 4.75 -16.72
N ALA A 232 3.73 6.08 -16.70
CA ALA A 232 2.62 6.99 -16.89
C ALA A 232 2.12 6.96 -18.34
N ALA A 233 0.81 7.03 -18.52
CA ALA A 233 0.21 7.16 -19.83
C ALA A 233 0.63 8.51 -20.48
N PRO A 234 1.03 8.51 -21.77
CA PRO A 234 1.44 9.72 -22.45
C PRO A 234 0.40 10.84 -22.38
N GLY A 235 0.85 12.06 -22.11
CA GLY A 235 -0.01 13.25 -22.04
C GLY A 235 -0.95 13.32 -20.83
N LYS A 236 -0.82 12.41 -19.86
CA LYS A 236 -1.61 12.44 -18.62
C LYS A 236 -0.88 13.20 -17.52
N THR A 237 -1.65 13.95 -16.74
CA THR A 237 -1.13 14.78 -15.65
C THR A 237 -1.21 14.01 -14.33
N LEU A 238 -0.10 14.01 -13.59
CA LEU A 238 -0.07 13.60 -12.19
C LEU A 238 -0.82 14.63 -11.34
N GLN A 239 -1.86 14.19 -10.63
CA GLN A 239 -2.57 15.02 -9.67
C GLN A 239 -2.07 14.70 -8.26
N LEU A 240 -1.70 15.72 -7.49
CA LEU A 240 -1.24 15.55 -6.12
C LEU A 240 -2.38 15.88 -5.15
N LYS A 241 -2.57 15.01 -4.18
CA LYS A 241 -3.46 15.18 -3.03
C LYS A 241 -2.62 15.23 -1.75
N PRO A 242 -3.08 15.94 -0.71
CA PRO A 242 -2.44 15.90 0.60
C PRO A 242 -2.30 14.48 1.15
N HIS A 243 -1.27 14.25 1.96
CA HIS A 243 -1.09 12.99 2.67
C HIS A 243 -2.31 12.63 3.52
N GLY A 244 -2.80 11.39 3.36
CA GLY A 244 -3.96 10.91 4.11
C GLY A 244 -5.30 11.26 3.49
N SER A 245 -5.35 11.92 2.32
CA SER A 245 -6.61 12.18 1.63
C SER A 245 -7.41 10.90 1.37
N MET A 246 -6.77 9.82 0.90
CA MET A 246 -7.46 8.55 0.67
C MET A 246 -7.86 7.85 1.97
N HIS A 247 -7.08 8.01 3.04
CA HIS A 247 -7.42 7.49 4.36
C HIS A 247 -8.69 8.14 4.90
N LEU A 248 -8.76 9.48 4.86
CA LEU A 248 -9.93 10.24 5.27
C LEU A 248 -11.16 9.92 4.41
N TYR A 249 -10.97 9.82 3.09
CA TYR A 249 -12.05 9.44 2.17
C TYR A 249 -12.68 8.08 2.55
N LEU A 250 -11.86 7.06 2.84
CA LEU A 250 -12.39 5.75 3.26
C LEU A 250 -13.02 5.76 4.66
N GLN A 251 -12.52 6.58 5.58
CA GLN A 251 -13.19 6.78 6.88
C GLN A 251 -14.57 7.43 6.71
N GLU A 252 -14.69 8.41 5.83
CA GLU A 252 -15.98 9.02 5.51
C GLU A 252 -16.91 8.03 4.83
N ALA A 253 -16.40 7.23 3.88
CA ALA A 253 -17.16 6.19 3.20
C ALA A 253 -17.71 5.12 4.17
N THR A 254 -16.87 4.64 5.09
CA THR A 254 -17.28 3.65 6.11
C THR A 254 -18.24 4.23 7.15
N ALA A 255 -18.20 5.54 7.39
CA ALA A 255 -19.18 6.27 8.19
C ALA A 255 -20.50 6.55 7.44
N GLY A 256 -20.59 6.15 6.16
CA GLY A 256 -21.78 6.30 5.32
C GLY A 256 -21.83 7.55 4.47
N GLY A 257 -20.74 8.32 4.39
CA GLY A 257 -20.53 9.33 3.36
C GLY A 257 -20.24 8.71 1.99
N HIS A 258 -20.26 9.53 0.94
CA HIS A 258 -19.85 9.16 -0.43
C HIS A 258 -20.52 7.92 -1.03
N GLN A 259 -21.71 7.54 -0.56
CA GLN A 259 -22.45 6.38 -1.07
C GLN A 259 -22.80 6.49 -2.55
N ASP A 260 -22.85 7.71 -3.09
CA ASP A 260 -23.09 8.02 -4.50
C ASP A 260 -21.89 7.71 -5.41
N VAL A 261 -20.68 7.63 -4.85
CA VAL A 261 -19.45 7.35 -5.60
C VAL A 261 -19.25 5.85 -5.82
N PHE A 262 -19.78 5.02 -4.93
CA PHE A 262 -19.72 3.57 -5.07
C PHE A 262 -20.86 3.09 -5.96
N THR A 263 -20.51 2.54 -7.12
CA THR A 263 -21.47 1.88 -7.99
C THR A 263 -22.15 0.71 -7.27
N ASP A 264 -23.36 0.32 -7.71
CA ASP A 264 -24.11 -0.82 -7.15
C ASP A 264 -23.35 -2.17 -7.18
N THR A 265 -22.19 -2.22 -7.84
CA THR A 265 -21.32 -3.38 -7.92
C THR A 265 -20.34 -3.51 -6.75
N HIS A 266 -20.18 -2.49 -5.90
CA HIS A 266 -19.30 -2.54 -4.73
C HIS A 266 -20.07 -2.94 -3.47
N ASP A 267 -19.61 -4.00 -2.82
CA ASP A 267 -20.15 -4.41 -1.53
C ASP A 267 -19.57 -3.52 -0.42
N LEU A 268 -20.30 -2.48 -0.01
CA LEU A 268 -19.84 -1.54 1.01
C LEU A 268 -19.48 -2.20 2.36
N ARG A 269 -19.96 -3.43 2.61
CA ARG A 269 -19.57 -4.19 3.81
C ARG A 269 -18.08 -4.55 3.78
N SER A 270 -17.49 -4.76 2.60
CA SER A 270 -16.05 -5.03 2.49
C SER A 270 -15.23 -3.85 3.02
N LEU A 271 -15.63 -2.61 2.74
CA LEU A 271 -14.94 -1.41 3.23
C LEU A 271 -14.92 -1.33 4.76
N VAL A 272 -16.06 -1.65 5.40
CA VAL A 272 -16.17 -1.67 6.87
C VAL A 272 -15.27 -2.75 7.45
N ILE A 273 -15.31 -3.95 6.87
CA ILE A 273 -14.48 -5.07 7.36
C ILE A 273 -12.99 -4.78 7.12
N HIS A 274 -12.63 -4.19 5.98
CA HIS A 274 -11.26 -3.78 5.70
C HIS A 274 -10.75 -2.76 6.72
N ASP A 275 -11.56 -1.77 7.12
CA ASP A 275 -11.19 -0.83 8.18
C ASP A 275 -10.95 -1.54 9.53
N GLU A 276 -11.82 -2.49 9.90
CA GLU A 276 -11.63 -3.29 11.11
C GLU A 276 -10.39 -4.22 11.03
N VAL A 277 -10.07 -4.77 9.84
CA VAL A 277 -8.83 -5.52 9.61
C VAL A 277 -7.60 -4.62 9.79
N VAL A 278 -7.66 -3.38 9.31
CA VAL A 278 -6.59 -2.39 9.47
C VAL A 278 -6.39 -2.01 10.93
N GLN A 279 -7.47 -1.89 11.70
CA GLN A 279 -7.39 -1.74 13.15
C GLN A 279 -6.63 -2.92 13.77
N ALA A 280 -7.00 -4.16 13.44
CA ALA A 280 -6.32 -5.36 13.93
C ALA A 280 -4.83 -5.39 13.52
N MET A 281 -4.49 -4.95 12.31
CA MET A 281 -3.11 -4.78 11.85
C MET A 281 -2.36 -3.77 12.73
N ASN A 282 -2.93 -2.59 12.97
CA ASN A 282 -2.31 -1.53 13.78
C ASN A 282 -2.11 -1.97 15.24
N TYR A 283 -3.06 -2.72 15.81
CA TYR A 283 -2.91 -3.38 17.10
C TYR A 283 -1.73 -4.34 17.13
N ALA A 284 -1.61 -5.20 16.11
CA ALA A 284 -0.49 -6.13 15.99
C ALA A 284 0.86 -5.41 15.88
N VAL A 285 0.92 -4.27 15.18
CA VAL A 285 2.12 -3.41 15.16
C VAL A 285 2.47 -2.92 16.56
N ALA A 286 1.50 -2.35 17.29
CA ALA A 286 1.73 -1.80 18.63
C ALA A 286 2.17 -2.89 19.64
N ASP A 287 1.54 -4.06 19.60
CA ASP A 287 1.92 -5.21 20.42
C ASP A 287 3.32 -5.73 20.06
N TRP A 288 3.66 -5.79 18.77
CA TRP A 288 5.01 -6.14 18.32
C TRP A 288 6.05 -5.14 18.81
N GLU A 289 5.79 -3.83 18.72
CA GLU A 289 6.71 -2.79 19.22
C GLU A 289 6.95 -2.94 20.74
N LYS A 290 5.89 -3.21 21.50
CA LYS A 290 5.95 -3.46 22.94
C LYS A 290 6.77 -4.71 23.29
N LYS A 291 6.48 -5.85 22.65
CA LYS A 291 7.16 -7.13 22.91
C LYS A 291 8.63 -7.10 22.56
N ASN A 292 9.00 -6.39 21.49
CA ASN A 292 10.38 -6.34 21.01
C ASN A 292 11.19 -5.16 21.57
N GLY A 293 10.56 -4.27 22.36
CA GLY A 293 11.21 -3.08 22.94
C GLY A 293 11.80 -2.14 21.89
N LYS A 294 11.24 -2.13 20.67
CA LYS A 294 11.75 -1.36 19.52
C LYS A 294 10.60 -0.84 18.68
N SER A 295 10.70 0.40 18.21
CA SER A 295 9.71 0.97 17.30
C SER A 295 9.99 0.58 15.84
N VAL A 296 8.95 0.51 15.01
CA VAL A 296 9.05 0.06 13.61
C VAL A 296 10.05 0.89 12.80
N HIS A 297 10.14 2.21 13.00
CA HIS A 297 11.13 3.03 12.25
C HIS A 297 12.59 2.69 12.60
N LYS A 298 12.87 2.12 13.79
CA LYS A 298 14.24 1.80 14.20
C LYS A 298 14.80 0.64 13.38
N ILE A 299 13.95 -0.30 12.95
CA ILE A 299 14.38 -1.47 12.17
C ILE A 299 15.03 -1.04 10.85
N LEU A 300 14.56 0.07 10.27
CA LEU A 300 15.02 0.55 8.97
C LEU A 300 16.49 0.97 8.95
N THR A 301 17.07 1.27 10.11
CA THR A 301 18.47 1.72 10.26
C THR A 301 19.44 0.60 10.63
N GLN A 302 18.94 -0.61 10.87
CA GLN A 302 19.74 -1.74 11.33
C GLN A 302 20.66 -2.31 10.24
N LYS A 303 21.59 -3.19 10.65
CA LYS A 303 22.33 -4.05 9.72
C LYS A 303 21.37 -4.96 8.94
N GLN A 304 21.79 -5.44 7.77
CA GLN A 304 20.91 -6.16 6.83
C GLN A 304 20.19 -7.36 7.45
N ALA A 305 20.95 -8.29 8.06
CA ALA A 305 20.36 -9.48 8.67
C ALA A 305 19.36 -9.16 9.81
N ALA A 306 19.66 -8.16 10.64
CA ALA A 306 18.76 -7.73 11.71
C ALA A 306 17.49 -7.07 11.15
N TYR A 307 17.64 -6.23 10.12
CA TYR A 307 16.52 -5.62 9.42
C TYR A 307 15.59 -6.69 8.82
N GLU A 308 16.14 -7.70 8.14
CA GLU A 308 15.35 -8.78 7.53
C GLU A 308 14.61 -9.60 8.59
N ALA A 309 15.27 -9.97 9.68
CA ALA A 309 14.66 -10.69 10.78
C ALA A 309 13.51 -9.89 11.43
N ASP A 310 13.75 -8.62 11.76
CA ASP A 310 12.74 -7.75 12.37
C ASP A 310 11.60 -7.45 11.39
N ARG A 311 11.88 -7.18 10.10
CA ARG A 311 10.86 -6.99 9.06
C ARG A 311 9.96 -8.21 8.94
N ASN A 312 10.54 -9.41 8.82
CA ASN A 312 9.77 -10.64 8.66
C ASN A 312 8.92 -10.91 9.91
N SER A 313 9.49 -10.71 11.11
CA SER A 313 8.75 -10.83 12.38
C SER A 313 7.59 -9.84 12.47
N LEU A 314 7.80 -8.58 12.10
CA LEU A 314 6.77 -7.54 12.08
C LEU A 314 5.64 -7.88 11.10
N VAL A 315 5.96 -8.22 9.85
CA VAL A 315 4.96 -8.60 8.83
C VAL A 315 4.17 -9.84 9.25
N GLN A 316 4.85 -10.83 9.86
CA GLN A 316 4.18 -12.03 10.36
C GLN A 316 3.24 -11.72 11.54
N ALA A 317 3.59 -10.79 12.43
CA ALA A 317 2.72 -10.35 13.51
C ALA A 317 1.46 -9.66 12.97
N MET A 318 1.62 -8.74 12.01
CA MET A 318 0.49 -8.10 11.33
C MET A 318 -0.41 -9.12 10.64
N ARG A 319 0.16 -10.05 9.88
CA ARG A 319 -0.58 -11.13 9.21
C ARG A 319 -1.38 -11.96 10.22
N LYS A 320 -0.76 -12.39 11.32
CA LYS A 320 -1.44 -13.16 12.38
C LYS A 320 -2.61 -12.37 12.98
N GLY A 321 -2.42 -11.08 13.27
CA GLY A 321 -3.48 -10.21 13.80
C GLY A 321 -4.66 -10.06 12.84
N MET A 322 -4.40 -9.77 11.57
CA MET A 322 -5.43 -9.66 10.53
C MET A 322 -6.19 -10.97 10.33
N CYS A 323 -5.48 -12.10 10.19
CA CYS A 323 -6.12 -13.41 10.02
C CYS A 323 -6.94 -13.83 11.24
N ALA A 324 -6.47 -13.56 12.47
CA ALA A 324 -7.22 -13.85 13.68
C ALA A 324 -8.53 -13.05 13.74
N TYR A 325 -8.48 -11.77 13.34
CA TYR A 325 -9.70 -10.96 13.23
C TYR A 325 -10.67 -11.52 12.20
N ILE A 326 -10.22 -11.88 11.00
CA ILE A 326 -11.09 -12.45 9.97
C ILE A 326 -11.75 -13.76 10.45
N GLN A 327 -10.99 -14.64 11.10
CA GLN A 327 -11.54 -15.87 11.68
C GLN A 327 -12.61 -15.60 12.75
N TRP A 328 -12.37 -14.62 13.62
CA TRP A 328 -13.36 -14.18 14.60
C TRP A 328 -14.61 -13.60 13.93
N TRP A 329 -14.44 -12.73 12.92
CA TRP A 329 -15.54 -12.12 12.18
C TRP A 329 -16.36 -13.18 11.41
N GLU A 330 -15.72 -14.15 10.77
CA GLU A 330 -16.39 -15.25 10.08
C GLU A 330 -17.21 -16.14 11.04
N ALA A 331 -16.83 -16.24 12.31
CA ALA A 331 -17.51 -17.04 13.32
C ALA A 331 -18.74 -16.34 13.94
N ARG A 332 -18.92 -15.04 13.67
CA ARG A 332 -20.04 -14.26 14.22
C ARG A 332 -21.38 -14.68 13.60
N PRO A 333 -22.44 -14.88 14.40
CA PRO A 333 -23.78 -15.16 13.87
C PRO A 333 -24.37 -13.94 13.16
N ASP A 334 -23.96 -12.73 13.54
CA ASP A 334 -24.42 -11.44 13.03
C ASP A 334 -23.51 -10.84 11.94
N LYS A 335 -22.59 -11.62 11.36
CA LYS A 335 -21.60 -11.11 10.38
C LYS A 335 -22.18 -10.54 9.08
N PHE A 336 -23.47 -10.80 8.82
CA PHE A 336 -24.21 -10.21 7.70
C PHE A 336 -25.10 -9.03 8.14
N GLU A 337 -25.23 -8.82 9.45
CA GLU A 337 -25.91 -7.68 10.06
C GLU A 337 -24.95 -6.51 10.32
N THR A 338 -23.63 -6.69 10.09
CA THR A 338 -22.62 -5.63 10.12
C THR A 338 -23.11 -4.44 9.31
N LYS A 339 -23.65 -3.49 10.08
CA LYS A 339 -24.39 -2.29 9.71
C LYS A 339 -24.69 -2.19 8.23
N ARG A 340 -25.95 -2.44 7.85
CA ARG A 340 -26.53 -1.70 6.72
C ARG A 340 -26.20 -0.24 7.00
N ILE A 341 -25.23 0.32 6.28
CA ILE A 341 -25.04 1.77 6.29
C ILE A 341 -26.40 2.30 5.85
N PRO A 342 -27.14 3.04 6.71
CA PRO A 342 -28.45 3.51 6.33
C PRO A 342 -28.30 4.29 5.03
N ARG A 343 -28.89 3.79 3.94
CA ARG A 343 -29.18 4.60 2.76
C ARG A 343 -30.31 5.51 3.19
N GLU A 344 -30.02 6.58 3.95
CA GLU A 344 -30.99 7.67 4.00
C GLU A 344 -31.22 8.11 2.55
N PRO A 345 -32.47 8.32 2.10
CA PRO A 345 -32.72 8.85 0.78
C PRO A 345 -32.03 10.21 0.67
N VAL A 346 -30.88 10.26 -0.02
CA VAL A 346 -30.21 11.52 -0.29
C VAL A 346 -31.11 12.27 -1.27
N GLU A 347 -31.88 13.24 -0.77
CA GLU A 347 -32.50 14.22 -1.62
C GLU A 347 -31.40 14.82 -2.51
N ALA A 348 -31.51 14.60 -3.81
CA ALA A 348 -30.47 14.83 -4.80
C ALA A 348 -30.09 16.31 -4.94
N LYS A 349 -29.33 16.86 -3.99
CA LYS A 349 -28.55 18.08 -4.19
C LYS A 349 -27.17 17.66 -4.67
N LYS A 350 -27.06 17.38 -5.97
CA LYS A 350 -25.76 17.20 -6.62
C LYS A 350 -25.01 18.56 -6.57
N PRO A 351 -23.91 18.71 -5.82
CA PRO A 351 -23.04 19.85 -6.05
C PRO A 351 -22.43 19.69 -7.45
N LYS A 352 -22.66 20.66 -8.34
CA LYS A 352 -21.91 20.75 -9.59
C LYS A 352 -20.46 21.03 -9.24
N LEU A 353 -19.61 20.00 -9.28
CA LEU A 353 -18.16 20.19 -9.24
C LEU A 353 -17.69 20.60 -10.64
N THR A 354 -17.82 21.89 -10.96
CA THR A 354 -17.19 22.48 -12.15
C THR A 354 -15.70 22.69 -11.86
N LEU A 355 -14.87 21.77 -12.34
CA LEU A 355 -13.41 21.93 -12.40
C LEU A 355 -13.06 22.85 -13.57
N GLU A 356 -13.15 24.17 -13.34
CA GLU A 356 -12.53 25.14 -14.24
C GLU A 356 -11.02 25.15 -14.00
N ARG A 357 -10.25 24.86 -15.05
CA ARG A 357 -8.78 24.93 -15.02
C ARG A 357 -8.35 26.35 -15.37
N THR A 358 -8.13 27.18 -14.35
CA THR A 358 -7.49 28.49 -14.52
C THR A 358 -5.97 28.34 -14.43
N PRO A 359 -5.17 28.98 -15.29
CA PRO A 359 -3.73 29.03 -15.14
C PRO A 359 -3.37 29.72 -13.82
N ILE A 360 -2.61 29.02 -12.97
CA ILE A 360 -2.22 29.50 -11.64
C ILE A 360 -1.00 30.39 -11.79
N SER A 361 -1.07 31.63 -11.31
CA SER A 361 0.04 32.59 -11.32
C SER A 361 1.22 32.15 -10.43
N GLU A 362 2.43 32.65 -10.68
CA GLU A 362 3.62 32.32 -9.87
C GLU A 362 3.42 32.64 -8.38
N THR A 363 2.68 33.71 -8.07
CA THR A 363 2.35 34.11 -6.70
C THR A 363 1.43 33.11 -6.02
N GLU A 364 0.45 32.55 -6.74
CA GLU A 364 -0.44 31.51 -6.23
C GLU A 364 0.28 30.15 -6.09
N GLN A 365 1.28 29.86 -6.94
CA GLN A 365 2.14 28.68 -6.74
C GLN A 365 2.99 28.81 -5.47
N ALA A 366 3.55 30.00 -5.21
CA ALA A 366 4.30 30.28 -4.00
C ALA A 366 3.41 30.18 -2.75
N GLN A 367 2.20 30.73 -2.78
CA GLN A 367 1.23 30.60 -1.69
C GLN A 367 0.83 29.15 -1.47
N ALA A 368 0.57 28.38 -2.55
CA ALA A 368 0.28 26.96 -2.45
C ALA A 368 1.47 26.14 -1.88
N GLU A 369 2.72 26.58 -2.06
CA GLU A 369 3.88 25.96 -1.43
C GLU A 369 4.00 26.31 0.07
N VAL A 370 3.68 27.54 0.45
CA VAL A 370 3.56 27.94 1.87
C VAL A 370 2.44 27.15 2.55
N ASP A 371 1.27 27.06 1.93
CA ASP A 371 0.13 26.31 2.47
C ASP A 371 0.43 24.82 2.58
N ARG A 372 1.16 24.23 1.62
CA ARG A 372 1.65 22.84 1.71
C ARG A 372 2.68 22.63 2.82
N THR A 373 3.56 23.61 3.03
CA THR A 373 4.55 23.56 4.13
C THR A 373 3.86 23.66 5.49
N LEU A 374 2.90 24.58 5.64
CA LEU A 374 2.05 24.68 6.83
C LEU A 374 1.19 23.44 7.02
N ALA A 375 0.66 22.85 5.95
CA ALA A 375 -0.05 21.56 6.01
C ALA A 375 0.89 20.42 6.45
N SER A 376 2.15 20.43 6.03
CA SER A 376 3.16 19.43 6.46
C SER A 376 3.54 19.58 7.94
N LEU A 377 3.64 20.82 8.44
CA LEU A 377 3.82 21.08 9.87
C LEU A 377 2.59 20.68 10.68
N ARG A 378 1.39 21.01 10.19
CA ARG A 378 0.12 20.53 10.75
C ARG A 378 0.00 19.01 10.67
N LEU A 379 0.61 18.33 9.69
CA LEU A 379 0.66 16.86 9.66
C LEU A 379 1.54 16.30 10.79
N LEU A 380 2.61 16.99 11.19
CA LEU A 380 3.40 16.59 12.36
C LEU A 380 2.60 16.81 13.65
N GLU A 381 1.91 17.94 13.79
CA GLU A 381 1.03 18.24 14.92
C GLU A 381 -0.20 17.31 14.96
N ASN A 382 -0.83 17.07 13.82
CA ASN A 382 -1.95 16.13 13.65
C ASN A 382 -1.50 14.68 13.79
N ALA A 383 -0.25 14.34 13.54
CA ALA A 383 0.26 13.00 13.86
C ALA A 383 0.37 12.82 15.38
N GLU A 384 0.73 13.86 16.14
CA GLU A 384 0.70 13.82 17.60
C GLU A 384 -0.73 13.84 18.15
N ASP A 385 -1.64 14.63 17.56
CA ASP A 385 -3.06 14.63 17.91
C ASP A 385 -3.77 13.35 17.48
N SER A 386 -3.41 12.78 16.33
CA SER A 386 -3.87 11.46 15.88
C SER A 386 -3.31 10.38 16.79
N GLU A 387 -2.05 10.46 17.23
CA GLU A 387 -1.51 9.53 18.24
C GLU A 387 -2.25 9.69 19.58
N ARG A 388 -2.64 10.92 19.96
CA ARG A 388 -3.47 11.20 21.14
C ARG A 388 -4.89 10.65 20.99
N LYS A 389 -5.51 10.82 19.81
CA LYS A 389 -6.84 10.29 19.46
C LYS A 389 -6.83 8.77 19.29
N ILE A 390 -5.78 8.19 18.74
CA ILE A 390 -5.54 6.75 18.64
C ILE A 390 -5.32 6.18 20.04
N ARG A 391 -4.54 6.83 20.91
CA ARG A 391 -4.42 6.43 22.32
C ARG A 391 -5.74 6.58 23.09
N ALA A 392 -6.53 7.62 22.81
CA ALA A 392 -7.85 7.82 23.40
C ALA A 392 -8.89 6.83 22.86
N ARG A 393 -8.83 6.46 21.57
CA ARG A 393 -9.67 5.44 20.92
C ARG A 393 -9.28 4.03 21.33
N ALA A 394 -7.98 3.75 21.47
CA ALA A 394 -7.44 2.53 22.10
C ALA A 394 -7.87 2.38 23.57
N GLY A 395 -8.38 3.46 24.18
CA GLY A 395 -9.05 3.47 25.48
C GLY A 395 -10.58 3.51 25.41
N SER A 396 -11.19 3.52 24.22
CA SER A 396 -12.64 3.47 24.08
C SER A 396 -13.18 2.14 24.61
N GLU A 397 -14.38 2.17 25.18
CA GLU A 397 -15.01 0.99 25.78
C GLU A 397 -15.17 -0.13 24.75
N LYS A 398 -15.52 0.20 23.50
CA LYS A 398 -15.61 -0.75 22.39
C LYS A 398 -14.27 -1.38 22.02
N GLU A 399 -13.18 -0.62 21.98
CA GLU A 399 -11.86 -1.16 21.66
C GLU A 399 -11.31 -2.01 22.82
N ARG A 400 -11.61 -1.65 24.07
CA ARG A 400 -11.31 -2.49 25.25
C ARG A 400 -12.12 -3.77 25.27
N GLU A 401 -13.41 -3.70 24.95
CA GLU A 401 -14.28 -4.86 24.80
C GLU A 401 -13.79 -5.76 23.67
N TYR A 402 -13.48 -5.19 22.51
CA TYR A 402 -12.93 -5.90 21.35
C TYR A 402 -11.57 -6.54 21.67
N ALA A 403 -10.63 -5.80 22.27
CA ALA A 403 -9.34 -6.34 22.68
C ALA A 403 -9.50 -7.48 23.70
N SER A 404 -10.42 -7.34 24.66
CA SER A 404 -10.76 -8.39 25.62
C SER A 404 -11.36 -9.62 24.95
N GLN A 405 -12.27 -9.45 23.99
CA GLN A 405 -12.89 -10.54 23.23
C GLN A 405 -11.85 -11.26 22.36
N MET A 406 -10.97 -10.51 21.69
CA MET A 406 -9.89 -11.06 20.87
C MET A 406 -8.86 -11.80 21.73
N GLU A 407 -8.47 -11.24 22.88
CA GLU A 407 -7.56 -11.90 23.81
C GLU A 407 -8.18 -13.19 24.37
N ALA A 408 -9.47 -13.19 24.70
CA ALA A 408 -10.19 -14.39 25.13
C ALA A 408 -10.26 -15.45 24.02
N PHE A 409 -10.49 -15.04 22.77
CA PHE A 409 -10.49 -15.93 21.60
C PHE A 409 -9.11 -16.57 21.39
N LEU A 410 -8.05 -15.76 21.39
CA LEU A 410 -6.68 -16.23 21.22
C LEU A 410 -6.26 -17.19 22.34
N LYS A 411 -6.61 -16.91 23.61
CA LYS A 411 -6.36 -17.81 24.74
C LYS A 411 -7.09 -19.15 24.59
N LYS A 412 -8.32 -19.14 24.06
CA LYS A 412 -9.11 -20.36 23.85
C LYS A 412 -8.51 -21.26 22.76
N GLU A 413 -7.91 -20.67 21.73
CA GLU A 413 -7.23 -21.41 20.66
C GLU A 413 -5.83 -21.88 21.09
N GLU A 414 -5.11 -21.16 21.95
CA GLU A 414 -3.83 -21.65 22.53
C GLU A 414 -4.01 -22.90 23.42
N VAL A 415 -5.18 -23.07 24.07
CA VAL A 415 -5.51 -24.28 24.85
C VAL A 415 -5.78 -25.49 23.95
N LYS A 416 -6.15 -25.27 22.69
CA LYS A 416 -6.23 -26.30 21.65
C LYS A 416 -4.89 -26.38 20.93
N GLY A 417 -3.88 -26.92 21.61
CA GLY A 417 -2.62 -27.25 20.95
C GLY A 417 -2.85 -28.06 19.67
N PRO A 418 -1.95 -27.95 18.67
CA PRO A 418 -2.15 -28.60 17.38
C PRO A 418 -2.36 -30.10 17.57
N THR A 419 -3.54 -30.58 17.20
CA THR A 419 -3.74 -32.01 16.95
C THR A 419 -2.95 -32.32 15.70
N ILE A 420 -1.72 -32.82 15.91
CA ILE A 420 -0.91 -33.41 14.85
C ILE A 420 -1.67 -34.64 14.38
N LEU A 421 -2.47 -34.49 13.32
CA LEU A 421 -2.85 -35.61 12.47
C LEU A 421 -1.56 -36.15 11.87
N ARG A 422 -1.02 -37.21 12.50
CA ARG A 422 -0.07 -38.10 11.84
C ARG A 422 -0.81 -38.72 10.66
N MET A 423 -0.44 -38.34 9.44
CA MET A 423 -0.54 -39.24 8.30
C MET A 423 0.61 -40.24 8.36
#